data_AF-A0A1I2N840-F1
#
_entry.id   AF-A0A1I2N840-F1
#
_cell.length_a   1.000
_cell.length_b   1.000
_cell.length_c   1.000
_cell.angle_alpha   90.00
_cell.angle_beta   90.00
_cell.angle_gamma   90.00
#
_symmetry.space_group_name_H-M   'P 1'
#
loop_
_entity.id
_entity.type
_entity.pdbx_description
1 polymer ?
#
loop_
_entity_poly.entity_id
_entity_poly.type
_entity_poly.pdbx_seq_one_letter_code
_entity_poly.pdbx_strand_id
1 'polypeptide(L)'
;MTDPHDWSRHSPYSDPGKHAALLGMVPTGIPNLSAVARNVIVHYGGFGLELPTSTRGDINSRWLSIMLEVDQQRHAKPLAEPREPTERIQGCCRDHTLFCVGVLRQHGIPARSLVGFAGYHRPDYKNDHVIVQTYDTETQRWLRFDPEIAEPTELLPTPYDIPADADAPFRTAAEVWKGCRTGSLDPNTFGGGPESEFGGLWYIHNYVLMQLAHRYADELLLWDGWGAMTLPGGPDDATLNLIDDIADQLIAVESAVPPADASSMDALLRKRYDDDNRLHPGTSVTQYSPYGDPPLTVPISPGPAHGQSPAPGDWDTSRDRRSKSLSAPGVLQSRSW
;
A
#
# COMPACT_ATOMS: atom_id res chain seq x y z
N MET A 1 0.70 -29.82 -3.60
CA MET A 1 0.91 -28.79 -2.57
C MET A 1 1.67 -27.67 -3.23
N THR A 2 1.08 -26.49 -3.25
CA THR A 2 1.66 -25.28 -3.83
C THR A 2 2.77 -24.80 -2.91
N ASP A 3 3.93 -24.46 -3.48
CA ASP A 3 5.03 -23.85 -2.73
C ASP A 3 4.52 -22.52 -2.13
N PRO A 4 4.51 -22.35 -0.79
CA PRO A 4 4.08 -21.11 -0.15
C PRO A 4 4.95 -19.90 -0.51
N HIS A 5 6.06 -20.08 -1.23
CA HIS A 5 7.00 -19.02 -1.63
C HIS A 5 6.99 -18.70 -3.13
N ASP A 6 5.99 -19.20 -3.86
CA ASP A 6 5.85 -18.85 -5.27
C ASP A 6 5.28 -17.42 -5.45
N TRP A 7 6.16 -16.43 -5.33
CA TRP A 7 5.85 -15.01 -5.54
C TRP A 7 5.43 -14.68 -6.98
N SER A 8 5.46 -15.64 -7.90
CA SER A 8 4.92 -15.46 -9.25
C SER A 8 3.40 -15.68 -9.31
N ARG A 9 2.79 -16.22 -8.25
CA ARG A 9 1.34 -16.45 -8.20
C ARG A 9 0.58 -15.24 -7.70
N HIS A 10 -0.58 -15.02 -8.30
CA HIS A 10 -1.53 -14.03 -7.81
C HIS A 10 -2.05 -14.36 -6.41
N SER A 11 -2.06 -13.34 -5.56
CA SER A 11 -2.87 -13.23 -4.35
C SER A 11 -4.31 -12.86 -4.69
N PRO A 12 -5.26 -12.95 -3.76
CA PRO A 12 -6.61 -12.42 -3.96
C PRO A 12 -6.65 -10.95 -4.38
N TYR A 13 -5.69 -10.13 -3.94
CA TYR A 13 -5.63 -8.70 -4.28
C TYR A 13 -5.06 -8.46 -5.67
N SER A 14 -4.04 -9.23 -6.07
CA SER A 14 -3.36 -9.06 -7.36
C SER A 14 -4.01 -9.86 -8.50
N ASP A 15 -4.98 -10.74 -8.21
CA ASP A 15 -5.71 -11.49 -9.24
C ASP A 15 -6.52 -10.53 -10.15
N PRO A 16 -6.24 -10.49 -11.47
CA PRO A 16 -6.96 -9.62 -12.40
C PRO A 16 -8.35 -10.13 -12.76
N GLY A 17 -8.71 -11.37 -12.39
CA GLY A 17 -9.97 -12.02 -12.75
C GLY A 17 -10.18 -12.05 -14.26
N LYS A 18 -11.35 -11.57 -14.72
CA LYS A 18 -11.69 -11.53 -16.15
C LYS A 18 -10.76 -10.63 -17.00
N HIS A 19 -9.95 -9.78 -16.35
CA HIS A 19 -9.07 -8.82 -17.00
C HIS A 19 -7.64 -9.35 -17.24
N ALA A 20 -7.37 -10.63 -17.01
CA ALA A 20 -6.05 -11.25 -17.18
C ALA A 20 -5.38 -10.96 -18.54
N ALA A 21 -6.18 -10.93 -19.61
CA ALA A 21 -5.69 -10.62 -20.96
C ALA A 21 -5.10 -9.21 -21.08
N LEU A 22 -5.62 -8.24 -20.32
CA LEU A 22 -5.09 -6.87 -20.32
C LEU A 22 -3.68 -6.83 -19.73
N LEU A 23 -3.44 -7.51 -18.61
CA LEU A 23 -2.11 -7.61 -18.00
C LEU A 23 -1.13 -8.37 -18.89
N GLY A 24 -1.59 -9.43 -19.57
CA GLY A 24 -0.77 -10.19 -20.51
C GLY A 24 -0.23 -9.37 -21.69
N MET A 25 -0.82 -8.21 -21.98
CA MET A 25 -0.36 -7.28 -23.02
C MET A 25 0.59 -6.19 -22.50
N VAL A 26 0.75 -6.06 -21.17
CA VAL A 26 1.63 -5.04 -20.57
C VAL A 26 3.08 -5.53 -20.61
N PRO A 27 4.05 -4.69 -21.03
CA PRO A 27 5.47 -5.03 -20.99
C PRO A 27 5.97 -5.21 -19.55
N THR A 28 6.89 -6.16 -19.35
CA THR A 28 7.46 -6.47 -18.02
C THR A 28 8.77 -5.76 -17.71
N GLY A 29 9.38 -5.09 -18.69
CA GLY A 29 10.57 -4.27 -18.46
C GLY A 29 10.25 -3.10 -17.55
N ILE A 30 10.94 -2.99 -16.40
CA ILE A 30 10.64 -2.07 -15.29
C ILE A 30 10.28 -0.65 -15.75
N PRO A 31 11.06 0.05 -16.61
CA PRO A 31 10.70 1.40 -17.03
C PRO A 31 9.34 1.49 -17.75
N ASN A 32 9.06 0.55 -18.65
CA ASN A 32 7.82 0.52 -19.42
C ASN A 32 6.63 0.06 -18.56
N LEU A 33 6.85 -0.90 -17.67
CA LEU A 33 5.84 -1.35 -16.71
C LEU A 33 5.40 -0.20 -15.81
N SER A 34 6.36 0.51 -15.22
CA SER A 34 6.09 1.68 -14.37
C SER A 34 5.41 2.81 -15.14
N ALA A 35 5.74 3.00 -16.42
CA ALA A 35 5.05 3.97 -17.28
C ALA A 35 3.57 3.61 -17.49
N VAL A 36 3.24 2.31 -17.65
CA VAL A 36 1.85 1.86 -17.75
C VAL A 36 1.13 2.04 -16.40
N ALA A 37 1.77 1.75 -15.28
CA ALA A 37 1.18 1.98 -13.95
C ALA A 37 0.77 3.46 -13.77
N ARG A 38 1.69 4.40 -14.05
CA ARG A 38 1.41 5.86 -14.00
C ARG A 38 0.40 6.32 -15.04
N ASN A 39 0.22 5.58 -16.12
CA ASN A 39 -0.80 5.87 -17.12
C ASN A 39 -2.20 5.45 -16.68
N VAL A 40 -2.32 4.35 -15.93
CA VAL A 40 -3.61 3.82 -15.45
C VAL A 40 -4.05 4.50 -14.14
N ILE A 41 -3.09 4.82 -13.27
CA ILE A 41 -3.34 5.30 -11.91
C ILE A 41 -2.78 6.72 -11.76
N VAL A 42 -3.46 7.54 -10.97
CA VAL A 42 -2.99 8.85 -10.51
C VAL A 42 -3.00 8.87 -8.98
N HIS A 43 -1.91 9.35 -8.38
CA HIS A 43 -1.82 9.43 -6.92
C HIS A 43 -2.82 10.48 -6.38
N TYR A 44 -3.73 10.09 -5.48
CA TYR A 44 -4.81 10.93 -4.98
C TYR A 44 -4.30 12.15 -4.20
N GLY A 45 -3.13 12.01 -3.55
CA GLY A 45 -2.43 13.08 -2.86
C GLY A 45 -1.36 13.80 -3.70
N GLY A 46 -1.21 13.47 -5.00
CA GLY A 46 0.01 13.77 -5.76
C GLY A 46 -0.08 14.83 -6.87
N PHE A 47 1.00 15.62 -6.96
CA PHE A 47 1.53 16.35 -8.12
C PHE A 47 0.83 17.63 -8.60
N GLY A 48 0.13 18.35 -7.74
CA GLY A 48 -0.41 19.68 -8.07
C GLY A 48 -1.54 19.68 -9.10
N LEU A 49 -2.18 18.52 -9.29
CA LEU A 49 -3.37 18.35 -10.13
C LEU A 49 -4.62 18.35 -9.27
N GLU A 50 -5.62 19.15 -9.65
CA GLU A 50 -6.95 19.06 -9.05
C GLU A 50 -7.71 17.87 -9.65
N LEU A 51 -7.88 16.82 -8.85
CA LEU A 51 -8.60 15.61 -9.27
C LEU A 51 -10.12 15.73 -9.03
N PRO A 52 -10.96 15.12 -9.89
CA PRO A 52 -12.41 15.20 -9.74
C PRO A 52 -12.90 14.60 -8.42
N THR A 53 -13.82 15.29 -7.74
CA THR A 53 -14.42 14.77 -6.51
C THR A 53 -15.31 13.55 -6.77
N SER A 54 -15.86 13.42 -7.98
CA SER A 54 -16.73 12.32 -8.40
C SER A 54 -16.01 10.96 -8.47
N THR A 55 -14.69 10.94 -8.61
CA THR A 55 -13.89 9.70 -8.69
C THR A 55 -13.05 9.47 -7.44
N ARG A 56 -13.25 10.25 -6.36
CA ARG A 56 -12.55 10.03 -5.07
C ARG A 56 -12.77 8.65 -4.48
N GLY A 57 -13.92 8.02 -4.76
CA GLY A 57 -14.22 6.68 -4.27
C GLY A 57 -13.27 5.59 -4.79
N ASP A 58 -12.56 5.87 -5.89
CA ASP A 58 -11.62 4.94 -6.52
C ASP A 58 -10.53 4.46 -5.57
N ILE A 59 -10.08 5.32 -4.65
CA ILE A 59 -8.99 5.01 -3.72
C ILE A 59 -9.30 3.75 -2.90
N ASN A 60 -10.58 3.46 -2.65
CA ASN A 60 -11.02 2.29 -1.89
C ASN A 60 -11.08 0.99 -2.74
N SER A 61 -10.57 1.02 -3.98
CA SER A 61 -10.51 -0.15 -4.88
C SER A 61 -9.38 -1.10 -4.46
N ARG A 62 -9.65 -1.91 -3.44
CA ARG A 62 -8.67 -2.83 -2.82
C ARG A 62 -8.12 -3.91 -3.76
N TRP A 63 -8.93 -4.40 -4.69
CA TRP A 63 -8.53 -5.51 -5.58
C TRP A 63 -8.15 -5.00 -6.97
N LEU A 64 -7.08 -5.55 -7.55
CA LEU A 64 -6.61 -5.20 -8.88
C LEU A 64 -7.70 -5.42 -9.94
N SER A 65 -8.48 -6.50 -9.82
CA SER A 65 -9.63 -6.75 -10.70
C SER A 65 -10.68 -5.62 -10.65
N ILE A 66 -10.92 -5.00 -9.50
CA ILE A 66 -11.82 -3.85 -9.35
C ILE A 66 -11.20 -2.59 -9.95
N MET A 67 -9.90 -2.36 -9.72
CA MET A 67 -9.19 -1.26 -10.37
C MET A 67 -9.30 -1.39 -11.89
N LEU A 68 -8.97 -2.55 -12.46
CA LEU A 68 -9.08 -2.79 -13.92
C LEU A 68 -10.51 -2.64 -14.44
N GLU A 69 -11.53 -3.05 -13.68
CA GLU A 69 -12.93 -2.84 -14.03
C GLU A 69 -13.27 -1.34 -14.12
N VAL A 70 -12.89 -0.56 -13.11
CA VAL A 70 -13.12 0.89 -13.08
C VAL A 70 -12.40 1.58 -14.25
N ASP A 71 -11.17 1.17 -14.54
CA ASP A 71 -10.40 1.68 -15.67
C ASP A 71 -11.13 1.42 -16.99
N GLN A 72 -11.50 0.17 -17.24
CA GLN A 72 -12.08 -0.25 -18.52
C GLN A 72 -13.49 0.29 -18.75
N GLN A 73 -14.25 0.58 -17.69
CA GLN A 73 -15.53 1.29 -17.79
C GLN A 73 -15.37 2.73 -18.30
N ARG A 74 -14.24 3.39 -17.98
CA ARG A 74 -13.90 4.74 -18.47
C ARG A 74 -13.18 4.70 -19.81
N HIS A 75 -12.34 3.69 -20.00
CA HIS A 75 -11.34 3.58 -21.06
C HIS A 75 -11.41 2.18 -21.69
N ALA A 76 -12.26 1.99 -22.70
CA ALA A 76 -12.35 0.73 -23.44
C ALA A 76 -11.17 0.54 -24.43
N LYS A 77 -9.94 0.63 -23.92
CA LYS A 77 -8.69 0.59 -24.69
C LYS A 77 -7.56 -0.09 -23.88
N PRO A 78 -6.51 -0.60 -24.56
CA PRO A 78 -5.34 -1.20 -23.89
C PRO A 78 -4.74 -0.32 -22.78
N LEU A 79 -4.18 -0.96 -21.76
CA LEU A 79 -3.62 -0.27 -20.58
C LEU A 79 -2.44 0.66 -20.93
N ALA A 80 -1.70 0.33 -21.99
CA ALA A 80 -0.58 1.15 -22.47
C ALA A 80 -1.01 2.38 -23.28
N GLU A 81 -2.28 2.48 -23.71
CA GLU A 81 -2.75 3.67 -24.44
C GLU A 81 -2.94 4.87 -23.50
N PRO A 82 -2.51 6.08 -23.88
CA PRO A 82 -2.53 7.24 -22.99
C PRO A 82 -3.91 7.55 -22.39
N ARG A 83 -3.94 7.85 -21.10
CA ARG A 83 -5.12 8.35 -20.36
C ARG A 83 -4.86 9.75 -19.84
N GLU A 84 -5.87 10.62 -19.96
CA GLU A 84 -5.81 11.95 -19.36
C GLU A 84 -5.67 11.84 -17.84
N PRO A 85 -4.74 12.58 -17.20
CA PRO A 85 -4.45 12.42 -15.77
C PRO A 85 -5.68 12.48 -14.85
N THR A 86 -6.63 13.36 -15.14
CA THR A 86 -7.86 13.55 -14.34
C THR A 86 -8.92 12.47 -14.58
N GLU A 87 -8.74 11.62 -15.59
CA GLU A 87 -9.63 10.50 -15.92
C GLU A 87 -9.07 9.13 -15.50
N ARG A 88 -7.83 9.10 -14.97
CA ARG A 88 -7.20 7.90 -14.40
C ARG A 88 -7.90 7.48 -13.12
N ILE A 89 -7.60 6.26 -12.67
CA ILE A 89 -8.05 5.78 -11.36
C ILE A 89 -7.30 6.55 -10.28
N GLN A 90 -8.03 7.17 -9.34
CA GLN A 90 -7.37 7.72 -8.16
C GLN A 90 -6.92 6.58 -7.25
N GLY A 91 -5.64 6.52 -6.94
CA GLY A 91 -5.03 5.52 -6.06
C GLY A 91 -3.83 6.13 -5.35
N CYS A 92 -2.94 5.29 -4.81
CA CYS A 92 -1.70 5.74 -4.16
C CYS A 92 -0.49 4.89 -4.56
N CYS A 93 0.65 5.07 -3.88
CA CYS A 93 1.86 4.28 -4.08
C CYS A 93 1.60 2.76 -4.01
N ARG A 94 0.71 2.33 -3.11
CA ARG A 94 0.28 0.94 -2.97
C ARG A 94 -0.42 0.41 -4.21
N ASP A 95 -1.21 1.23 -4.89
CA ASP A 95 -1.99 0.82 -6.06
C ASP A 95 -1.13 0.73 -7.32
N HIS A 96 -0.20 1.68 -7.50
CA HIS A 96 0.83 1.57 -8.54
C HIS A 96 1.68 0.31 -8.34
N THR A 97 2.07 0.03 -7.08
CA THR A 97 2.80 -1.19 -6.74
C THR A 97 2.00 -2.45 -7.01
N LEU A 98 0.74 -2.54 -6.56
CA LEU A 98 -0.11 -3.71 -6.78
C LEU A 98 -0.31 -3.97 -8.28
N PHE A 99 -0.50 -2.92 -9.09
CA PHE A 99 -0.60 -3.05 -10.53
C PHE A 99 0.65 -3.71 -11.13
N CYS A 100 1.84 -3.21 -10.79
CA CYS A 100 3.10 -3.77 -11.27
C CYS A 100 3.32 -5.21 -10.80
N VAL A 101 3.05 -5.51 -9.53
CA VAL A 101 3.10 -6.87 -8.96
C VAL A 101 2.15 -7.80 -9.71
N GLY A 102 0.93 -7.36 -9.99
CA GLY A 102 -0.05 -8.11 -10.76
C GLY A 102 0.44 -8.42 -12.17
N VAL A 103 0.97 -7.43 -12.90
CA VAL A 103 1.54 -7.67 -14.24
C VAL A 103 2.69 -8.68 -14.17
N LEU A 104 3.65 -8.49 -13.27
CA LEU A 104 4.80 -9.41 -13.15
C LEU A 104 4.35 -10.84 -12.87
N ARG A 105 3.43 -11.04 -11.92
CA ARG A 105 2.83 -12.35 -11.59
C ARG A 105 2.07 -12.95 -12.77
N GLN A 106 1.33 -12.14 -13.54
CA GLN A 106 0.63 -12.59 -14.74
C GLN A 106 1.59 -13.17 -15.80
N HIS A 107 2.83 -12.67 -15.83
CA HIS A 107 3.91 -13.16 -16.70
C HIS A 107 4.80 -14.21 -16.03
N GLY A 108 4.43 -14.72 -14.84
CA GLY A 108 5.20 -15.72 -14.11
C GLY A 108 6.49 -15.20 -13.48
N ILE A 109 6.65 -13.88 -13.35
CA ILE A 109 7.81 -13.24 -12.72
C ILE A 109 7.53 -13.07 -11.22
N PRO A 110 8.41 -13.59 -10.33
CA PRO A 110 8.24 -13.44 -8.89
C PRO A 110 8.27 -11.97 -8.47
N ALA A 111 7.19 -11.49 -7.84
CA ALA A 111 7.07 -10.12 -7.36
C ALA A 111 6.27 -10.00 -6.06
N ARG A 112 6.61 -9.01 -5.23
CA ARG A 112 5.91 -8.65 -4.00
C ARG A 112 5.95 -7.14 -3.75
N SER A 113 5.03 -6.64 -2.94
CA SER A 113 5.07 -5.26 -2.43
C SER A 113 6.01 -5.17 -1.23
N LEU A 114 6.65 -4.00 -1.07
CA LEU A 114 7.50 -3.70 0.08
C LEU A 114 7.06 -2.37 0.70
N VAL A 115 6.65 -2.44 1.97
CA VAL A 115 6.14 -1.30 2.74
C VAL A 115 7.25 -0.67 3.56
N GLY A 116 7.30 0.66 3.58
CA GLY A 116 8.31 1.41 4.30
C GLY A 116 8.15 2.91 4.17
N PHE A 117 9.27 3.61 4.10
CA PHE A 117 9.34 5.05 4.06
C PHE A 117 10.37 5.53 3.02
N ALA A 118 9.97 6.49 2.20
CA ALA A 118 10.73 7.08 1.12
C ALA A 118 11.31 8.44 1.53
N GLY A 119 12.64 8.53 1.60
CA GLY A 119 13.40 9.77 1.84
C GLY A 119 13.77 10.55 0.59
N TYR A 120 13.16 10.24 -0.55
CA TYR A 120 13.47 10.84 -1.84
C TYR A 120 12.38 11.75 -2.41
N HIS A 121 11.28 11.95 -1.69
CA HIS A 121 10.27 12.96 -2.04
C HIS A 121 10.65 14.34 -1.52
N ARG A 122 11.34 14.42 -0.38
CA ARG A 122 11.93 15.63 0.19
C ARG A 122 13.08 15.30 1.15
N PRO A 123 14.05 16.20 1.36
CA PRO A 123 15.24 15.89 2.19
C PRO A 123 14.94 15.71 3.69
N ASP A 124 14.00 16.49 4.22
CA ASP A 124 13.77 16.67 5.65
C ASP A 124 12.78 15.65 6.25
N TYR A 125 11.96 15.01 5.42
CA TYR A 125 10.88 14.13 5.87
C TYR A 125 10.74 12.89 4.98
N LYS A 126 10.42 11.76 5.60
CA LYS A 126 10.41 10.44 4.95
C LYS A 126 8.95 10.00 4.90
N ASN A 127 8.36 10.11 3.73
CA ASN A 127 6.95 9.79 3.52
C ASN A 127 6.73 8.29 3.57
N ASP A 128 5.61 7.87 4.14
CA ASP A 128 5.12 6.51 4.05
C ASP A 128 4.99 6.07 2.59
N HIS A 129 5.41 4.85 2.27
CA HIS A 129 5.51 4.46 0.88
C HIS A 129 5.48 2.96 0.66
N VAL A 130 5.07 2.55 -0.54
CA VAL A 130 5.07 1.16 -0.99
C VAL A 130 5.73 1.07 -2.36
N ILE A 131 6.71 0.19 -2.49
CA ILE A 131 7.45 -0.06 -3.73
C ILE A 131 7.36 -1.53 -4.16
N VAL A 132 7.82 -1.85 -5.36
CA VAL A 132 7.85 -3.20 -5.89
C VAL A 132 9.19 -3.87 -5.59
N GLN A 133 9.13 -5.13 -5.18
CA GLN A 133 10.25 -6.07 -5.26
C GLN A 133 9.98 -7.11 -6.33
N THR A 134 10.96 -7.33 -7.23
CA THR A 134 10.89 -8.38 -8.25
C THR A 134 12.18 -9.18 -8.26
N TYR A 135 12.09 -10.50 -8.43
CA TYR A 135 13.28 -11.34 -8.48
C TYR A 135 13.86 -11.32 -9.90
N ASP A 136 15.09 -10.85 -10.03
CA ASP A 136 15.84 -10.96 -11.28
C ASP A 136 16.64 -12.27 -11.28
N THR A 137 16.25 -13.17 -12.17
CA THR A 137 16.91 -14.46 -12.35
C THR A 137 18.30 -14.33 -12.98
N GLU A 138 18.61 -13.23 -13.68
CA GLU A 138 19.93 -13.05 -14.28
C GLU A 138 20.96 -12.69 -13.21
N THR A 139 20.65 -11.72 -12.36
CA THR A 139 21.54 -11.31 -11.25
C THR A 139 21.29 -12.08 -9.95
N GLN A 140 20.32 -12.99 -9.93
CA GLN A 140 19.96 -13.86 -8.81
C GLN A 140 19.65 -13.09 -7.51
N ARG A 141 19.04 -11.91 -7.63
CA ARG A 141 18.69 -11.04 -6.50
C ARG A 141 17.33 -10.39 -6.69
N TRP A 142 16.79 -9.91 -5.57
CA TRP A 142 15.64 -9.01 -5.59
C TRP A 142 16.07 -7.62 -6.05
N LEU A 143 15.40 -7.11 -7.09
CA LEU A 143 15.41 -5.71 -7.49
C LEU A 143 14.31 -4.97 -6.75
N ARG A 144 14.55 -3.71 -6.42
CA ARG A 144 13.56 -2.80 -5.83
C ARG A 144 13.32 -1.66 -6.80
N PHE A 145 12.07 -1.32 -7.08
CA PHE A 145 11.77 -0.16 -7.91
C PHE A 145 10.49 0.55 -7.48
N ASP A 146 10.46 1.86 -7.71
CA ASP A 146 9.29 2.69 -7.43
C ASP A 146 8.53 2.99 -8.73
N PRO A 147 7.30 2.48 -8.90
CA PRO A 147 6.53 2.72 -10.10
C PRO A 147 6.04 4.17 -10.26
N GLU A 148 6.04 4.99 -9.20
CA GLU A 148 5.61 6.39 -9.28
C GLU A 148 6.69 7.32 -9.82
N ILE A 149 7.97 6.92 -9.75
CA ILE A 149 9.10 7.74 -10.19
C ILE A 149 9.42 7.44 -11.65
N ALA A 150 9.20 8.45 -12.51
CA ALA A 150 9.43 8.33 -13.95
C ALA A 150 10.90 8.47 -14.34
N GLU A 151 11.62 9.37 -13.68
CA GLU A 151 12.99 9.74 -14.02
C GLU A 151 13.86 9.82 -12.76
N PRO A 152 15.16 9.51 -12.88
CA PRO A 152 16.13 9.73 -11.80
C PRO A 152 16.08 11.16 -11.23
N THR A 153 16.27 11.28 -9.92
CA THR A 153 16.42 12.56 -9.22
C THR A 153 17.74 12.58 -8.44
N GLU A 154 18.11 13.73 -7.88
CA GLU A 154 19.28 13.83 -7.00
C GLU A 154 19.14 12.92 -5.75
N LEU A 155 17.93 12.81 -5.20
CA LEU A 155 17.65 11.98 -4.02
C LEU A 155 17.40 10.50 -4.36
N LEU A 156 17.05 10.19 -5.61
CA LEU A 156 16.84 8.84 -6.11
C LEU A 156 17.41 8.68 -7.53
N PRO A 157 18.72 8.46 -7.67
CA PRO A 157 19.36 8.34 -8.97
C PRO A 157 19.03 7.02 -9.70
N THR A 158 18.56 6.00 -8.98
CA THR A 158 18.25 4.66 -9.54
C THR A 158 16.83 4.20 -9.17
N PRO A 159 15.78 4.87 -9.67
CA PRO A 159 14.39 4.53 -9.30
C PRO A 159 13.95 3.12 -9.73
N TYR A 160 14.69 2.51 -10.67
CA TYR A 160 14.44 1.17 -11.20
C TYR A 160 15.32 0.07 -10.56
N ASP A 161 16.24 0.44 -9.66
CA ASP A 161 17.07 -0.45 -8.86
C ASP A 161 17.52 0.29 -7.59
N ILE A 162 16.57 0.40 -6.65
CA ILE A 162 16.75 1.13 -5.40
C ILE A 162 17.64 0.30 -4.47
N PRO A 163 18.74 0.87 -3.94
CA PRO A 163 19.63 0.13 -3.06
C PRO A 163 18.94 -0.29 -1.76
N ALA A 164 19.52 -1.29 -1.11
CA ALA A 164 19.01 -1.92 0.11
C ALA A 164 19.95 -1.77 1.30
N ASP A 165 21.00 -0.95 1.17
CA ASP A 165 22.00 -0.74 2.21
C ASP A 165 21.50 0.21 3.31
N ALA A 166 22.33 0.43 4.32
CA ALA A 166 21.98 1.26 5.47
C ALA A 166 21.65 2.72 5.10
N ASP A 167 22.17 3.23 3.99
CA ASP A 167 21.96 4.60 3.53
C ASP A 167 20.94 4.67 2.39
N ALA A 168 20.20 3.57 2.16
CA ALA A 168 19.20 3.48 1.12
C ALA A 168 18.15 4.59 1.26
N PRO A 169 17.72 5.19 0.13
CA PRO A 169 16.75 6.27 0.13
C PRO A 169 15.33 5.76 0.45
N PHE A 170 15.10 4.44 0.38
CA PHE A 170 13.94 3.75 0.91
C PHE A 170 14.36 2.87 2.09
N ARG A 171 13.64 2.96 3.22
CA ARG A 171 13.82 2.04 4.36
C ARG A 171 12.52 1.32 4.67
N THR A 172 12.60 0.02 4.95
CA THR A 172 11.41 -0.76 5.33
C THR A 172 10.85 -0.29 6.67
N ALA A 173 9.57 -0.55 6.91
CA ALA A 173 8.93 -0.14 8.16
C ALA A 173 9.60 -0.75 9.40
N ALA A 174 10.02 -2.02 9.31
CA ALA A 174 10.74 -2.73 10.36
C ALA A 174 12.12 -2.09 10.68
N GLU A 175 12.88 -1.69 9.64
CA GLU A 175 14.16 -0.99 9.84
C GLU A 175 13.96 0.38 10.49
N VAL A 176 12.95 1.14 10.05
CA VAL A 176 12.61 2.43 10.66
C VAL A 176 12.18 2.24 12.11
N TRP A 177 11.31 1.27 12.39
CA TRP A 177 10.89 0.92 13.74
C TRP A 177 12.09 0.65 14.64
N LYS A 178 12.96 -0.30 14.25
CA LYS A 178 14.17 -0.64 15.01
C LYS A 178 15.08 0.56 15.22
N GLY A 179 15.23 1.41 14.20
CA GLY A 179 16.02 2.63 14.30
C GLY A 179 15.46 3.60 15.33
N CYS A 180 14.14 3.82 15.35
CA CYS A 180 13.47 4.66 16.34
C CYS A 180 13.56 4.06 17.75
N ARG A 181 13.36 2.76 17.91
CA ARG A 181 13.41 2.07 19.20
C ARG A 181 14.80 2.05 19.82
N THR A 182 15.85 2.06 19.00
CA THR A 182 17.25 2.17 19.45
C THR A 182 17.75 3.61 19.57
N GLY A 183 16.93 4.61 19.21
CA GLY A 183 17.28 6.03 19.26
C GLY A 183 18.23 6.49 18.15
N SER A 184 18.45 5.69 17.10
CA SER A 184 19.25 6.06 15.94
C SER A 184 18.47 6.84 14.87
N LEU A 185 17.14 6.83 14.94
CA LEU A 185 16.24 7.61 14.09
C LEU A 185 15.25 8.41 14.94
N ASP A 186 14.94 9.64 14.51
CA ASP A 186 13.86 10.44 15.09
C ASP A 186 12.51 10.06 14.45
N PRO A 187 11.57 9.47 15.20
CA PRO A 187 10.27 9.08 14.67
C PRO A 187 9.46 10.25 14.10
N ASN A 188 9.70 11.49 14.54
CA ASN A 188 8.96 12.66 14.04
C ASN A 188 9.32 13.06 12.60
N THR A 189 10.33 12.41 12.01
CA THR A 189 10.74 12.63 10.62
C THR A 189 10.09 11.64 9.64
N PHE A 190 9.16 10.81 10.11
CA PHE A 190 8.48 9.75 9.34
C PHE A 190 6.95 9.82 9.45
N GLY A 191 6.24 9.57 8.35
CA GLY A 191 4.77 9.54 8.31
C GLY A 191 4.17 9.94 6.96
N GLY A 192 2.88 10.29 6.93
CA GLY A 192 2.16 10.75 5.75
C GLY A 192 2.61 12.11 5.21
N GLY A 193 3.21 12.93 6.06
CA GLY A 193 3.76 14.24 5.71
C GLY A 193 4.06 15.07 6.95
N PRO A 194 4.93 16.09 6.87
CA PRO A 194 5.40 16.84 8.04
C PRO A 194 4.30 17.63 8.76
N GLU A 195 3.22 18.00 8.06
CA GLU A 195 2.06 18.70 8.63
C GLU A 195 0.91 17.75 9.00
N SER A 196 1.11 16.45 8.80
CA SER A 196 0.10 15.43 9.04
C SER A 196 0.10 14.96 10.50
N GLU A 197 -1.07 14.67 11.05
CA GLU A 197 -1.18 13.93 12.31
C GLU A 197 -0.78 12.45 12.17
N PHE A 198 -0.71 11.96 10.93
CA PHE A 198 -0.31 10.59 10.59
C PHE A 198 1.21 10.46 10.52
N GLY A 199 1.87 10.51 11.68
CA GLY A 199 3.32 10.36 11.77
C GLY A 199 3.80 9.99 13.16
N GLY A 200 5.10 9.78 13.30
CA GLY A 200 5.69 9.40 14.58
C GLY A 200 5.53 7.92 14.92
N LEU A 201 5.86 7.57 16.17
CA LEU A 201 6.09 6.18 16.56
C LEU A 201 4.85 5.29 16.42
N TRP A 202 3.66 5.78 16.77
CA TRP A 202 2.41 5.01 16.65
C TRP A 202 2.08 4.66 15.19
N TYR A 203 2.46 5.54 14.26
CA TYR A 203 2.22 5.35 12.83
C TYR A 203 3.24 4.38 12.25
N ILE A 204 4.52 4.51 12.62
CA ILE A 204 5.58 3.55 12.25
C ILE A 204 5.25 2.14 12.75
N HIS A 205 4.75 2.01 13.98
CA HIS A 205 4.22 0.76 14.55
C HIS A 205 3.22 0.09 13.60
N ASN A 206 2.22 0.84 13.13
CA ASN A 206 1.19 0.33 12.22
C ASN A 206 1.79 -0.09 10.87
N TYR A 207 2.84 0.60 10.40
CA TYR A 207 3.52 0.26 9.16
C TYR A 207 4.34 -1.04 9.25
N VAL A 208 4.80 -1.44 10.44
CA VAL A 208 5.41 -2.77 10.64
C VAL A 208 4.37 -3.87 10.42
N LEU A 209 3.15 -3.69 10.93
CA LEU A 209 2.03 -4.62 10.70
C LEU A 209 1.62 -4.66 9.22
N MET A 210 1.58 -3.50 8.54
CA MET A 210 1.37 -3.43 7.08
C MET A 210 2.45 -4.17 6.30
N GLN A 211 3.73 -3.97 6.64
CA GLN A 211 4.84 -4.68 6.01
C GLN A 211 4.69 -6.19 6.18
N LEU A 212 4.32 -6.66 7.37
CA LEU A 212 4.10 -8.09 7.62
C LEU A 212 2.95 -8.65 6.76
N ALA A 213 1.83 -7.93 6.66
CA ALA A 213 0.70 -8.35 5.83
C ALA A 213 1.06 -8.41 4.35
N HIS A 214 1.69 -7.35 3.83
CA HIS A 214 2.14 -7.27 2.43
C HIS A 214 3.18 -8.34 2.11
N ARG A 215 4.08 -8.65 3.06
CA ARG A 215 5.04 -9.75 2.92
C ARG A 215 4.32 -11.06 2.64
N TYR A 216 3.14 -11.32 3.20
CA TYR A 216 2.39 -12.55 2.98
C TYR A 216 1.20 -12.40 2.02
N ALA A 217 1.27 -11.39 1.16
CA ALA A 217 0.33 -11.12 0.08
C ALA A 217 -1.09 -10.76 0.52
N ASP A 218 -1.21 -10.22 1.74
CA ASP A 218 -2.33 -9.37 2.14
C ASP A 218 -1.96 -7.92 1.82
N GLU A 219 -2.06 -7.56 0.53
CA GLU A 219 -1.76 -6.21 0.06
C GLU A 219 -2.89 -5.25 0.44
N LEU A 220 -3.14 -4.96 1.72
CA LEU A 220 -4.28 -4.13 2.19
C LEU A 220 -4.20 -2.66 1.74
N LEU A 221 -5.30 -1.89 1.90
CA LEU A 221 -5.25 -0.44 1.75
C LEU A 221 -4.46 0.18 2.91
N LEU A 222 -3.76 1.30 2.67
CA LEU A 222 -2.92 1.95 3.69
C LEU A 222 -3.70 2.55 4.86
N TRP A 223 -5.02 2.66 4.71
CA TRP A 223 -5.96 3.11 5.72
C TRP A 223 -6.91 2.00 6.19
N ASP A 224 -6.59 0.74 5.94
CA ASP A 224 -7.25 -0.39 6.61
C ASP A 224 -6.60 -0.60 8.00
N GLY A 225 -7.42 -0.84 9.02
CA GLY A 225 -6.99 -1.13 10.38
C GLY A 225 -7.51 -2.46 10.90
N TRP A 226 -6.66 -3.22 11.61
CA TRP A 226 -7.00 -4.51 12.20
C TRP A 226 -6.10 -4.82 13.42
N GLY A 227 -6.46 -5.87 14.15
CA GLY A 227 -5.58 -6.52 15.12
C GLY A 227 -4.95 -5.57 16.14
N ALA A 228 -3.62 -5.59 16.23
CA ALA A 228 -2.83 -4.75 17.13
C ALA A 228 -2.62 -3.31 16.65
N MET A 229 -3.10 -2.91 15.46
CA MET A 229 -2.94 -1.54 14.99
C MET A 229 -3.62 -0.55 15.93
N THR A 230 -3.03 0.65 16.03
CA THR A 230 -3.47 1.67 16.98
C THR A 230 -3.85 2.97 16.31
N LEU A 231 -4.72 3.73 16.98
CA LEU A 231 -5.01 5.13 16.65
C LEU A 231 -3.95 6.07 17.24
N PRO A 232 -3.98 7.38 16.92
CA PRO A 232 -3.17 8.37 17.63
C PRO A 232 -3.26 8.20 19.14
N GLY A 233 -2.10 8.10 19.81
CA GLY A 233 -1.99 7.69 21.22
C GLY A 233 -1.15 6.42 21.41
N GLY A 234 -1.06 5.58 20.37
CA GLY A 234 -0.09 4.49 20.28
C GLY A 234 -0.44 3.20 21.03
N PRO A 235 0.42 2.18 20.88
CA PRO A 235 0.28 0.87 21.52
C PRO A 235 0.62 0.88 23.01
N ASP A 236 0.09 -0.12 23.73
CA ASP A 236 0.53 -0.44 25.09
C ASP A 236 1.90 -1.15 25.09
N ASP A 237 2.51 -1.30 26.27
CA ASP A 237 3.85 -1.91 26.41
C ASP A 237 3.91 -3.36 25.89
N ALA A 238 2.83 -4.12 26.03
CA ALA A 238 2.77 -5.50 25.54
C ALA A 238 2.81 -5.55 24.01
N THR A 239 2.09 -4.63 23.37
CA THR A 239 2.05 -4.50 21.92
C THR A 239 3.37 -3.95 21.37
N LEU A 240 4.04 -3.03 22.08
CA LEU A 240 5.39 -2.57 21.73
C LEU A 240 6.39 -3.73 21.65
N ASN A 241 6.41 -4.61 22.66
CA ASN A 241 7.32 -5.77 22.67
C ASN A 241 7.00 -6.76 21.54
N LEU A 242 5.73 -6.93 21.20
CA LEU A 242 5.32 -7.74 20.05
C LEU A 242 5.91 -7.17 18.75
N ILE A 243 5.81 -5.85 18.54
CA ILE A 243 6.32 -5.22 17.31
C ILE A 243 7.84 -5.16 17.28
N ASP A 244 8.52 -4.98 18.41
CA ASP A 244 9.98 -5.09 18.50
C ASP A 244 10.46 -6.46 17.95
N ASP A 245 9.82 -7.54 18.37
CA ASP A 245 10.12 -8.91 17.92
C ASP A 245 9.72 -9.17 16.45
N ILE A 246 8.57 -8.68 15.99
CA ILE A 246 8.16 -8.80 14.58
C ILE A 246 9.11 -8.03 13.65
N ALA A 247 9.54 -6.83 14.03
CA ALA A 247 10.47 -6.03 13.24
C ALA A 247 11.83 -6.74 13.10
N ASP A 248 12.35 -7.34 14.19
CA ASP A 248 13.60 -8.11 14.14
C ASP A 248 13.49 -9.33 13.19
N GLN A 249 12.36 -10.04 13.22
CA GLN A 249 12.13 -11.18 12.32
C GLN A 249 11.99 -10.75 10.86
N LEU A 250 11.28 -9.66 10.57
CA LEU A 250 11.16 -9.10 9.23
C LEU A 250 12.54 -8.70 8.65
N ILE A 251 13.37 -8.00 9.44
CA ILE A 251 14.73 -7.61 9.03
C ILE A 251 15.58 -8.85 8.74
N ALA A 252 15.51 -9.86 9.63
CA ALA A 252 16.32 -11.06 9.50
C ALA A 252 15.93 -11.89 8.27
N VAL A 253 14.63 -11.96 7.94
CA VAL A 253 14.15 -12.66 6.75
C VAL A 253 14.50 -11.90 5.47
N GLU A 254 14.36 -10.57 5.46
CA GLU A 254 14.70 -9.73 4.30
C GLU A 254 16.21 -9.76 3.97
N SER A 255 17.05 -9.92 4.99
CA SER A 255 18.52 -9.94 4.84
C SER A 255 19.09 -11.30 4.45
N ALA A 256 18.29 -12.37 4.46
CA ALA A 256 18.79 -13.70 4.17
C ALA A 256 19.07 -13.90 2.66
N VAL A 257 20.03 -14.77 2.32
CA VAL A 257 20.46 -15.00 0.93
C VAL A 257 19.37 -15.73 0.12
N PRO A 258 18.94 -15.20 -1.05
CA PRO A 258 17.98 -15.84 -1.92
C PRO A 258 18.32 -17.30 -2.30
N PRO A 259 17.33 -18.21 -2.36
CA PRO A 259 15.94 -18.01 -1.98
C PRO A 259 15.75 -18.16 -0.45
N ALA A 260 15.97 -17.07 0.28
CA ALA A 260 15.77 -16.94 1.72
C ALA A 260 14.31 -17.05 2.14
N ASP A 261 13.40 -16.82 1.19
CA ASP A 261 11.98 -16.93 1.44
C ASP A 261 11.60 -18.39 1.81
N ALA A 262 12.36 -19.41 1.38
CA ALA A 262 12.17 -20.79 1.83
C ALA A 262 12.92 -21.15 3.13
N SER A 263 13.44 -20.16 3.87
CA SER A 263 14.14 -20.40 5.14
C SER A 263 13.18 -20.83 6.24
N SER A 264 13.69 -21.57 7.23
CA SER A 264 12.92 -21.92 8.43
C SER A 264 12.40 -20.69 9.19
N MET A 265 13.09 -19.54 9.08
CA MET A 265 12.66 -18.29 9.72
C MET A 265 11.42 -17.69 9.07
N ASP A 266 11.35 -17.62 7.74
CA ASP A 266 10.18 -17.06 7.06
C ASP A 266 8.95 -17.95 7.27
N ALA A 267 9.12 -19.27 7.24
CA ALA A 267 8.04 -20.21 7.52
C ALA A 267 7.48 -20.06 8.96
N LEU A 268 8.35 -19.78 9.94
CA LEU A 268 7.94 -19.52 11.32
C LEU A 268 7.20 -18.17 11.45
N LEU A 269 7.72 -17.11 10.82
CA LEU A 269 7.08 -15.80 10.81
C LEU A 269 5.71 -15.87 10.10
N ARG A 270 5.61 -16.60 8.99
CA ARG A 270 4.35 -16.87 8.30
C ARG A 270 3.36 -17.59 9.20
N LYS A 271 3.77 -18.67 9.87
CA LYS A 271 2.89 -19.38 10.79
C LYS A 271 2.36 -18.46 11.89
N ARG A 272 3.22 -17.60 12.43
CA ARG A 272 2.80 -16.62 13.45
C ARG A 272 1.83 -15.60 12.87
N TYR A 273 2.08 -15.11 11.66
CA TYR A 273 1.14 -14.23 10.96
C TYR A 273 -0.24 -14.89 10.81
N ASP A 274 -0.30 -16.15 10.39
CA ASP A 274 -1.57 -16.87 10.17
C ASP A 274 -2.32 -17.16 11.50
N ASP A 275 -1.60 -17.46 12.58
CA ASP A 275 -2.19 -17.92 13.85
C ASP A 275 -2.53 -16.79 14.84
N ASP A 276 -1.82 -15.65 14.78
CA ASP A 276 -1.98 -14.54 15.73
C ASP A 276 -2.97 -13.50 15.20
N ASN A 277 -4.17 -13.45 15.79
CA ASN A 277 -5.22 -12.51 15.40
C ASN A 277 -4.88 -11.02 15.63
N ARG A 278 -3.79 -10.73 16.32
CA ARG A 278 -3.23 -9.38 16.45
C ARG A 278 -2.46 -8.97 15.20
N LEU A 279 -1.95 -9.93 14.43
CA LEU A 279 -1.11 -9.72 13.25
C LEU A 279 -1.90 -9.88 11.95
N HIS A 280 -2.79 -10.89 11.87
CA HIS A 280 -3.60 -11.17 10.68
C HIS A 280 -4.84 -10.27 10.59
N PRO A 281 -5.24 -9.78 9.40
CA PRO A 281 -6.45 -8.96 9.23
C PRO A 281 -7.76 -9.75 9.37
N GLY A 282 -7.70 -11.08 9.28
CA GLY A 282 -8.85 -11.96 9.44
C GLY A 282 -9.80 -11.92 8.25
N THR A 283 -11.09 -11.73 8.49
CA THR A 283 -12.12 -11.71 7.43
C THR A 283 -12.74 -10.32 7.19
N SER A 284 -12.41 -9.34 8.03
CA SER A 284 -12.89 -7.96 7.92
C SER A 284 -11.92 -6.99 8.56
N VAL A 285 -11.85 -5.79 8.03
CA VAL A 285 -11.02 -4.68 8.55
C VAL A 285 -11.87 -3.45 8.83
N THR A 286 -11.34 -2.53 9.62
CA THR A 286 -11.86 -1.17 9.73
C THR A 286 -11.21 -0.32 8.65
N GLN A 287 -11.95 0.03 7.61
CA GLN A 287 -11.50 0.96 6.57
C GLN A 287 -11.73 2.40 7.05
N TYR A 288 -10.64 3.14 7.25
CA TYR A 288 -10.66 4.59 7.48
C TYR A 288 -10.77 5.35 6.15
N SER A 289 -10.69 6.68 6.18
CA SER A 289 -10.75 7.49 4.96
C SER A 289 -9.67 8.56 4.96
N PRO A 290 -8.83 8.63 3.91
CA PRO A 290 -7.94 9.77 3.67
C PRO A 290 -8.66 11.12 3.53
N TYR A 291 -9.98 11.13 3.31
CA TYR A 291 -10.80 12.33 3.22
C TYR A 291 -11.58 12.65 4.51
N GLY A 292 -11.38 11.88 5.58
CA GLY A 292 -12.03 12.11 6.88
C GLY A 292 -13.48 11.61 6.97
N ASP A 293 -13.92 10.75 6.06
CA ASP A 293 -15.21 10.05 6.17
C ASP A 293 -15.22 9.11 7.39
N PRO A 294 -16.40 8.82 7.97
CA PRO A 294 -16.51 7.88 9.08
C PRO A 294 -15.97 6.48 8.74
N PRO A 295 -15.30 5.80 9.69
CA PRO A 295 -14.75 4.47 9.44
C PRO A 295 -15.86 3.45 9.19
N LEU A 296 -15.57 2.48 8.31
CA LEU A 296 -16.47 1.40 7.93
C LEU A 296 -15.85 0.05 8.27
N THR A 297 -16.63 -0.88 8.82
CA THR A 297 -16.23 -2.28 8.86
C THR A 297 -16.51 -2.92 7.50
N VAL A 298 -15.46 -3.35 6.81
CA VAL A 298 -15.54 -3.93 5.47
C VAL A 298 -15.06 -5.38 5.48
N PRO A 299 -15.77 -6.32 4.83
CA PRO A 299 -15.28 -7.67 4.64
C PRO A 299 -14.11 -7.68 3.65
N ILE A 300 -13.08 -8.50 3.92
CA ILE A 300 -11.89 -8.69 3.06
C ILE A 300 -11.86 -10.06 2.39
N SER A 301 -13.01 -10.74 2.31
CA SER A 301 -13.12 -11.93 1.48
C SER A 301 -12.97 -11.56 0.00
N PRO A 302 -12.31 -12.38 -0.84
CA PRO A 302 -12.51 -12.31 -2.27
C PRO A 302 -13.98 -12.66 -2.52
N GLY A 303 -14.84 -11.63 -2.58
CA GLY A 303 -16.22 -11.82 -3.00
C GLY A 303 -16.23 -12.42 -4.41
N PRO A 304 -17.24 -13.24 -4.78
CA PRO A 304 -17.41 -13.59 -6.17
C PRO A 304 -17.56 -12.30 -6.98
N ALA A 305 -17.01 -12.26 -8.19
CA ALA A 305 -17.23 -11.17 -9.12
C ALA A 305 -18.74 -10.98 -9.34
N HIS A 306 -19.36 -10.07 -8.59
CA HIS A 306 -20.75 -9.71 -8.74
C HIS A 306 -20.83 -8.20 -8.87
N GLY A 307 -21.05 -7.79 -10.12
CA GLY A 307 -21.54 -6.46 -10.42
C GLY A 307 -22.84 -6.22 -9.69
N GLN A 308 -22.81 -5.25 -8.79
CA GLN A 308 -23.89 -4.36 -8.40
C GLN A 308 -23.32 -3.37 -7.38
N SER A 309 -22.99 -2.17 -7.85
CA SER A 309 -22.94 -1.02 -6.96
C SER A 309 -24.32 -0.88 -6.31
N PRO A 310 -24.43 -0.50 -5.03
CA PRO A 310 -25.68 0.01 -4.51
C PRO A 310 -26.05 1.25 -5.34
N ALA A 311 -27.25 1.26 -5.91
CA ALA A 311 -27.77 2.44 -6.59
C ALA A 311 -27.84 3.62 -5.59
N PRO A 312 -27.52 4.85 -5.99
CA PRO A 312 -27.68 6.01 -5.13
C PRO A 312 -29.17 6.35 -5.02
N GLY A 313 -29.75 6.12 -3.84
CA GLY A 313 -31.06 6.66 -3.47
C GLY A 313 -31.99 5.65 -2.83
N ASP A 314 -32.02 5.66 -1.50
CA ASP A 314 -33.26 5.60 -0.70
C ASP A 314 -32.90 5.95 0.75
N TRP A 315 -32.52 7.21 0.96
CA TRP A 315 -32.58 7.80 2.29
C TRP A 315 -34.03 8.18 2.56
N ASP A 316 -34.84 7.20 2.96
CA ASP A 316 -36.19 7.48 3.42
C ASP A 316 -36.14 8.34 4.68
N THR A 317 -36.68 9.54 4.49
CA THR A 317 -36.96 10.56 5.48
C THR A 317 -38.09 10.11 6.41
N SER A 318 -37.75 9.50 7.55
CA SER A 318 -38.65 9.53 8.71
C SER A 318 -37.99 10.23 9.89
N ARG A 319 -38.47 11.45 10.10
CA ARG A 319 -38.23 12.35 11.23
C ARG A 319 -38.33 11.63 12.57
N ASP A 320 -37.39 11.90 13.47
CA ASP A 320 -37.82 12.36 14.80
C ASP A 320 -36.99 13.56 15.26
N ARG A 321 -37.71 14.56 15.78
CA ARG A 321 -37.20 15.85 16.23
C ARG A 321 -36.98 15.80 17.74
N ARG A 322 -35.91 16.46 18.17
CA ARG A 322 -35.61 17.12 19.48
C ARG A 322 -34.32 16.52 20.06
N SER A 323 -33.29 17.29 20.45
CA SER A 323 -33.24 18.69 20.82
C SER A 323 -31.81 19.22 20.97
N LYS A 324 -31.68 20.52 20.70
CA LYS A 324 -30.80 21.54 21.33
C LYS A 324 -29.34 21.66 20.89
N SER A 325 -29.18 22.69 20.06
CA SER A 325 -28.06 23.61 19.88
C SER A 325 -27.18 23.87 21.10
N LEU A 326 -25.87 23.83 20.89
CA LEU A 326 -24.94 24.85 21.38
C LEU A 326 -24.01 25.21 20.21
N SER A 327 -23.86 26.51 19.98
CA SER A 327 -23.29 27.11 18.78
C SER A 327 -21.91 27.72 19.05
N ALA A 328 -20.94 27.31 18.22
CA ALA A 328 -19.84 28.05 17.58
C ALA A 328 -18.68 28.60 18.45
N PRO A 329 -17.54 29.05 17.85
CA PRO A 329 -17.15 29.08 16.42
C PRO A 329 -15.70 28.63 16.09
N GLY A 330 -15.37 28.52 14.81
CA GLY A 330 -13.97 28.69 14.34
C GLY A 330 -13.51 27.78 13.19
N VAL A 331 -14.11 27.91 12.01
CA VAL A 331 -13.54 27.37 10.76
C VAL A 331 -12.41 28.28 10.33
N LEU A 332 -11.19 27.75 10.26
CA LEU A 332 -10.09 28.34 9.49
C LEU A 332 -9.78 27.41 8.33
N GLN A 333 -10.17 27.87 7.14
CA GLN A 333 -9.67 27.38 5.87
C GLN A 333 -8.15 27.60 5.82
N SER A 334 -7.36 26.55 5.68
CA SER A 334 -5.99 26.66 5.17
C SER A 334 -5.94 26.08 3.76
N ARG A 335 -5.38 26.90 2.88
CA ARG A 335 -5.23 26.71 1.45
C ARG A 335 -3.97 25.88 1.18
N SER A 336 -4.01 25.14 0.07
CA SER A 336 -2.96 24.76 -0.89
C SER A 336 -1.51 25.13 -0.49
N TRP A 337 -0.53 24.22 -0.51
CA TRP A 337 -0.09 23.36 -1.62
C TRP A 337 0.62 22.10 -1.15
#